data_AF-A0ABD3VHH9-F1
#
_entry.id   AF-A0ABD3VHH9-F1
#
_cell.length_a   1.000
_cell.length_b   1.000
_cell.length_c   1.000
_cell.angle_alpha   90.00
_cell.angle_beta   90.00
_cell.angle_gamma   90.00
#
_symmetry.space_group_name_H-M   'P 1'
#
loop_
_entity.id
_entity.type
_entity.pdbx_description
1 polymer ?
#
loop_
_entity_poly.entity_id
_entity_poly.type
_entity_poly.pdbx_seq_one_letter_code
_entity_poly.pdbx_strand_id
1 'polypeptide(L)'
;MKFLLWGWERSVARGTSRQYCWDNFMTENTLKLLSGMKKQLAELLYDMGFIGSKNPKDHPANQFRDNMALVKAVVCAGLYPNVAKIQNVPGPKASKFKLPKVVTPTDDKIGIHPKSVNAQERQFESRWLVYHKKLKTTQVFLHDCSMVSPYPLLFFGGKIGTLKA
;
A
#
# COMPACT_ATOMS: atom_id res chain seq x y z
N MET A 1 -3.97 -6.24 -0.68
CA MET A 1 -3.06 -7.08 0.15
C MET A 1 -3.65 -7.46 1.52
N LYS A 2 -4.27 -6.53 2.29
CA LYS A 2 -4.96 -6.84 3.58
C LYS A 2 -5.88 -8.07 3.51
N PHE A 3 -6.59 -8.24 2.40
CA PHE A 3 -7.58 -9.32 2.22
C PHE A 3 -6.99 -10.71 1.99
N LEU A 4 -5.82 -10.83 1.36
CA LEU A 4 -5.26 -12.12 0.94
C LEU A 4 -4.59 -12.87 2.10
N LEU A 5 -3.76 -12.19 2.89
CA LEU A 5 -3.11 -12.82 4.05
C LEU A 5 -4.15 -13.18 5.12
N TRP A 6 -5.12 -12.30 5.37
CA TRP A 6 -6.20 -12.59 6.32
C TRP A 6 -7.11 -13.72 5.84
N GLY A 7 -7.46 -13.75 4.56
CA GLY A 7 -8.22 -14.85 3.96
C GLY A 7 -7.49 -16.19 4.06
N TRP A 8 -6.17 -16.19 3.83
CA TRP A 8 -5.33 -17.39 4.00
C TRP A 8 -5.26 -17.84 5.46
N GLU A 9 -5.10 -16.93 6.44
CA GLU A 9 -5.09 -17.32 7.85
C GLU A 9 -6.41 -17.98 8.28
N ARG A 10 -7.55 -17.58 7.69
CA ARG A 10 -8.85 -18.23 7.92
C ARG A 10 -8.96 -19.59 7.22
N SER A 11 -8.39 -19.75 6.03
CA SER A 11 -8.41 -21.05 5.34
C SER A 11 -7.47 -22.06 6.00
N VAL A 12 -6.37 -21.62 6.61
CA VAL A 12 -5.53 -22.46 7.49
C VAL A 12 -6.35 -23.02 8.65
N ALA A 13 -7.14 -22.19 9.33
CA ALA A 13 -8.01 -22.65 10.43
C ALA A 13 -9.10 -23.64 9.98
N ARG A 14 -9.44 -23.67 8.69
CA ARG A 14 -10.42 -24.58 8.09
C ARG A 14 -9.79 -25.79 7.39
N GLY A 15 -8.46 -25.90 7.36
CA GLY A 15 -7.75 -26.94 6.63
C GLY A 15 -7.77 -26.80 5.10
N THR A 16 -8.23 -25.66 4.55
CA THR A 16 -8.38 -25.42 3.11
C THR A 16 -7.35 -24.44 2.54
N SER A 17 -6.20 -24.29 3.21
CA SER A 17 -5.15 -23.34 2.82
C SER A 17 -4.60 -23.57 1.40
N ARG A 18 -4.39 -24.82 1.00
CA ARG A 18 -3.88 -25.18 -0.34
C ARG A 18 -4.85 -24.77 -1.43
N GLN A 19 -6.15 -25.06 -1.27
CA GLN A 19 -7.18 -24.66 -2.22
C GLN A 19 -7.24 -23.14 -2.33
N TYR A 20 -7.22 -22.42 -1.19
CA TYR A 20 -7.21 -20.96 -1.20
C TYR A 20 -6.00 -20.38 -1.95
N CYS A 21 -4.81 -20.95 -1.76
CA CYS A 21 -3.61 -20.55 -2.49
C CYS A 21 -3.73 -20.80 -3.99
N TRP A 22 -4.30 -21.94 -4.38
CA TRP A 22 -4.55 -22.27 -5.79
C TRP A 22 -5.51 -21.26 -6.44
N ASP A 23 -6.65 -21.00 -5.81
CA ASP A 23 -7.70 -20.12 -6.34
C ASP A 23 -7.24 -18.66 -6.47
N ASN A 24 -6.27 -18.24 -5.66
CA ASN A 24 -5.75 -16.86 -5.63
C ASN A 24 -4.34 -16.73 -6.23
N PHE A 25 -3.82 -17.76 -6.90
CA PHE A 25 -2.48 -17.78 -7.49
C PHE A 25 -1.37 -17.37 -6.53
N MET A 26 -1.46 -17.82 -5.27
CA MET A 26 -0.53 -17.47 -4.20
C MET A 26 0.38 -18.64 -3.81
N THR A 27 1.59 -18.31 -3.35
CA THR A 27 2.54 -19.30 -2.83
C THR A 27 2.37 -19.45 -1.32
N GLU A 28 2.04 -20.65 -0.85
CA GLU A 28 1.83 -20.93 0.58
C GLU A 28 3.08 -20.63 1.43
N ASN A 29 4.28 -20.94 0.93
CA ASN A 29 5.53 -20.66 1.63
C ASN A 29 5.75 -19.17 1.87
N THR A 30 5.41 -18.32 0.89
CA THR A 30 5.48 -16.86 1.03
C THR A 30 4.51 -16.35 2.08
N LEU A 31 3.28 -16.90 2.13
CA LEU A 31 2.29 -16.51 3.14
C LEU A 31 2.69 -16.94 4.55
N LYS A 32 3.27 -18.14 4.69
CA LYS A 32 3.87 -18.60 5.96
C LYS A 32 5.00 -17.69 6.42
N LEU A 33 5.90 -17.31 5.51
CA LEU A 33 6.98 -16.36 5.78
C LEU A 33 6.42 -15.01 6.26
N LEU A 34 5.47 -14.42 5.54
CA LEU A 34 4.84 -13.15 5.92
C LEU A 34 4.12 -13.23 7.27
N SER A 35 3.46 -14.35 7.57
CA SER A 35 2.81 -14.58 8.86
C SER A 35 3.83 -14.69 10.00
N GLY A 36 4.98 -15.35 9.76
CA GLY A 36 6.11 -15.41 10.69
C GLY A 36 6.73 -14.03 10.95
N MET A 37 7.02 -13.27 9.89
CA MET A 37 7.57 -11.92 10.00
C MET A 37 6.64 -10.99 10.80
N LYS A 38 5.32 -11.10 10.62
CA LYS A 38 4.34 -10.34 11.39
C LYS A 38 4.44 -10.63 12.89
N LYS A 39 4.64 -11.90 13.28
CA LYS A 39 4.82 -12.28 14.69
C LYS A 39 6.10 -11.70 15.27
N GLN A 40 7.21 -11.82 14.54
CA GLN A 40 8.50 -11.27 14.97
C GLN A 40 8.44 -9.74 15.16
N LEU A 41 7.78 -9.02 14.26
CA LEU A 41 7.60 -7.57 14.43
C LEU A 41 6.75 -7.21 15.66
N ALA A 42 5.69 -7.99 15.95
CA ALA A 42 4.88 -7.77 17.14
C ALA A 42 5.67 -8.08 18.43
N GLU A 43 6.47 -9.14 18.45
CA GLU A 43 7.36 -9.45 19.58
C GLU A 43 8.32 -8.30 19.87
N LEU A 44 8.98 -7.76 18.83
CA LEU A 44 9.85 -6.60 18.98
C LEU A 44 9.11 -5.36 19.50
N LEU A 45 7.90 -5.08 19.01
CA LEU A 45 7.09 -3.95 19.48
C LEU A 45 6.66 -4.13 20.94
N TYR A 46 6.36 -5.36 21.35
CA TYR A 46 6.04 -5.68 22.75
C TYR A 46 7.25 -5.49 23.64
N ASP A 47 8.41 -6.01 23.23
CA ASP A 47 9.64 -5.90 24.02
C ASP A 47 10.09 -4.43 24.16
N MET A 48 9.78 -3.57 23.17
CA MET A 48 9.97 -2.12 23.26
C MET A 48 8.86 -1.37 24.03
N GLY A 49 7.79 -2.04 24.47
CA GLY A 49 6.70 -1.45 25.23
C GLY A 49 5.64 -0.69 24.42
N PHE A 50 5.61 -0.83 23.09
CA PHE A 50 4.62 -0.15 22.22
C PHE A 50 3.26 -0.85 22.19
N ILE A 51 3.20 -2.16 22.47
CA ILE A 51 1.97 -2.95 22.50
C ILE A 51 1.90 -3.80 23.76
N GLY A 52 0.69 -4.09 24.24
CA GLY A 52 0.45 -4.87 25.46
C GLY A 52 0.51 -6.38 25.30
N SER A 53 0.71 -6.90 24.09
CA SER A 53 0.76 -8.34 23.81
C SER A 53 1.67 -8.67 22.62
N LYS A 54 2.36 -9.81 22.68
CA LYS A 54 3.13 -10.36 21.55
C LYS A 54 2.25 -10.86 20.41
N ASN A 55 0.94 -11.01 20.64
CA ASN A 55 0.00 -11.48 19.63
C ASN A 55 -0.37 -10.35 18.64
N PRO A 56 -0.02 -10.46 17.34
CA PRO A 56 -0.36 -9.44 16.35
C PRO A 56 -1.86 -9.23 16.14
N LYS A 57 -2.70 -10.16 16.61
CA LYS A 57 -4.16 -10.11 16.49
C LYS A 57 -4.86 -9.59 17.75
N ASP A 58 -4.10 -9.14 18.74
CA ASP A 58 -4.65 -8.66 20.01
C ASP A 58 -5.60 -7.46 19.80
N HIS A 59 -6.71 -7.42 20.54
CA HIS A 59 -7.80 -6.47 20.30
C HIS A 59 -7.39 -5.01 20.57
N PRO A 60 -6.75 -4.66 21.70
CA PRO A 60 -6.31 -3.30 21.99
C PRO A 60 -5.44 -2.69 20.87
N ALA A 61 -4.48 -3.45 20.35
CA ALA A 61 -3.59 -3.00 19.26
C ALA A 61 -4.29 -2.92 17.89
N ASN A 62 -5.48 -3.51 17.73
CA ASN A 62 -6.21 -3.62 16.48
C ASN A 62 -7.58 -2.90 16.49
N GLN A 63 -7.83 -2.00 17.44
CA GLN A 63 -9.10 -1.27 17.57
C GLN A 63 -9.49 -0.54 16.26
N PHE A 64 -8.51 0.01 15.54
CA PHE A 64 -8.73 0.76 14.30
C PHE A 64 -8.41 -0.03 13.03
N ARG A 65 -8.30 -1.36 13.12
CA ARG A 65 -7.87 -2.20 11.99
C ARG A 65 -8.72 -1.99 10.73
N ASP A 66 -10.00 -1.67 10.87
CA ASP A 66 -10.95 -1.53 9.77
C ASP A 66 -11.10 -0.10 9.24
N ASN A 67 -10.46 0.88 9.89
CA ASN A 67 -10.37 2.25 9.39
C ASN A 67 -9.30 2.34 8.28
N MET A 68 -9.74 2.22 7.03
CA MET A 68 -8.83 2.26 5.87
C MET A 68 -8.10 3.60 5.71
N ALA A 69 -8.70 4.72 6.13
CA ALA A 69 -8.04 6.02 6.07
C ALA A 69 -6.82 6.06 7.00
N LEU A 70 -6.94 5.50 8.21
CA LEU A 70 -5.83 5.38 9.15
C LEU A 70 -4.75 4.40 8.64
N VAL A 71 -5.16 3.25 8.11
CA VAL A 71 -4.19 2.29 7.53
C VAL A 71 -3.42 2.92 6.37
N LYS A 72 -4.10 3.63 5.46
CA LYS A 72 -3.46 4.41 4.38
C LYS A 72 -2.51 5.48 4.95
N ALA A 73 -2.87 6.13 6.06
CA ALA A 73 -2.03 7.12 6.71
C ALA A 73 -0.74 6.53 7.30
N VAL A 74 -0.82 5.37 7.97
CA VAL A 74 0.36 4.66 8.50
C VAL A 74 1.25 4.16 7.36
N VAL A 75 0.66 3.63 6.28
CA VAL A 75 1.42 3.27 5.06
C VAL A 75 2.11 4.50 4.45
N CYS A 76 1.44 5.65 4.45
CA CYS A 76 2.02 6.92 4.01
C CYS A 76 3.23 7.31 4.86
N ALA A 77 3.13 7.19 6.19
CA ALA A 77 4.22 7.50 7.11
C ALA A 77 5.47 6.63 6.85
N GLY A 78 5.27 5.32 6.64
CA GLY A 78 6.37 4.38 6.41
C GLY A 78 7.01 4.47 5.01
N LEU A 79 6.29 5.01 4.02
CA LEU A 79 6.78 5.12 2.64
C LEU A 79 7.26 6.52 2.27
N TYR A 80 6.90 7.56 3.02
CA TYR A 80 7.46 8.90 2.82
C TYR A 80 9.00 8.85 2.93
N PRO A 81 9.78 9.51 2.04
CA PRO A 81 9.39 10.52 1.04
C PRO A 81 9.05 9.98 -0.36
N ASN A 82 8.82 8.67 -0.54
CA ASN A 82 8.48 8.07 -1.83
C ASN A 82 7.04 8.38 -2.24
N VAL A 83 6.85 9.59 -2.77
CA VAL A 83 5.55 10.16 -3.14
C VAL A 83 5.52 10.45 -4.64
N ALA A 84 4.39 10.16 -5.27
CA ALA A 84 4.10 10.51 -6.65
C ALA A 84 2.75 11.23 -6.76
N LYS A 85 2.64 12.11 -7.75
CA LYS A 85 1.43 12.87 -8.06
C LYS A 85 0.88 12.46 -9.41
N ILE A 86 -0.43 12.25 -9.46
CA ILE A 86 -1.18 12.04 -10.69
C ILE A 86 -1.52 13.43 -11.25
N GLN A 87 -0.87 13.82 -12.35
CA GLN A 87 -1.09 15.13 -12.97
C GLN A 87 -2.44 15.17 -13.70
N ASN A 88 -2.65 14.22 -14.61
CA ASN A 88 -3.85 14.14 -15.43
C ASN A 88 -4.51 12.78 -15.29
N VAL A 89 -5.76 12.79 -14.83
CA VAL A 89 -6.67 11.66 -14.95
C VAL A 89 -7.38 11.82 -16.29
N PRO A 90 -7.35 10.83 -17.20
CA PRO A 90 -8.11 10.88 -18.45
C PRO A 90 -9.60 11.13 -18.14
N GLY A 91 -10.19 12.17 -18.74
CA GLY A 91 -11.61 12.46 -18.53
C GLY A 91 -12.54 11.34 -19.05
N PRO A 92 -13.85 11.40 -18.77
CA PRO A 92 -14.80 10.34 -19.12
C PRO A 92 -14.84 10.01 -20.62
N LYS A 93 -14.53 10.99 -21.48
CA LYS A 93 -14.49 10.88 -22.95
C LYS A 93 -13.11 10.53 -23.50
N ALA A 94 -12.09 10.37 -22.65
CA ALA A 94 -10.75 10.03 -23.10
C ALA A 94 -10.70 8.57 -23.54
N SER A 95 -9.92 8.30 -24.59
CA SER A 95 -9.64 6.95 -25.07
C SER A 95 -9.23 6.03 -23.92
N LYS A 96 -9.78 4.81 -23.89
CA LYS A 96 -9.46 3.77 -22.89
C LYS A 96 -7.95 3.48 -22.78
N PHE A 97 -7.20 3.80 -23.84
CA PHE A 97 -5.76 3.61 -23.94
C PHE A 97 -4.92 4.73 -23.30
N LYS A 98 -5.52 5.86 -22.92
CA LYS A 98 -4.77 6.96 -22.30
C LYS A 98 -4.51 6.65 -20.83
N LEU A 99 -3.26 6.43 -20.47
CA LEU A 99 -2.85 6.15 -19.08
C LEU A 99 -2.73 7.45 -18.27
N PRO A 100 -2.97 7.40 -16.95
CA PRO A 100 -2.72 8.54 -16.07
C PRO A 100 -1.23 8.91 -16.10
N LYS A 101 -0.94 10.21 -16.20
CA LYS A 101 0.44 10.71 -16.12
C LYS A 101 0.84 10.85 -14.65
N VAL A 102 1.84 10.08 -14.24
CA VAL A 102 2.39 10.10 -12.88
C VAL A 102 3.76 10.75 -12.88
N VAL A 103 4.00 11.60 -11.89
CA VAL A 103 5.27 12.31 -11.69
C VAL A 103 5.75 12.16 -10.26
N THR A 104 7.06 12.18 -10.06
CA THR A 104 7.71 12.32 -8.75
C THR A 104 8.53 13.61 -8.76
N PRO A 105 9.07 14.05 -7.60
CA PRO A 105 9.98 15.20 -7.57
C PRO A 105 11.23 15.04 -8.45
N THR A 106 11.61 13.80 -8.76
CA THR A 106 12.81 13.49 -9.54
C THR A 106 12.54 13.12 -11.00
N ASP A 107 11.31 12.70 -11.34
CA ASP A 107 10.99 12.13 -12.65
C ASP A 107 9.59 12.55 -13.13
N ASP A 108 9.51 13.10 -14.35
CA ASP A 108 8.25 13.64 -14.92
C ASP A 108 7.45 12.64 -15.78
N LYS A 109 8.01 11.46 -16.06
CA LYS A 109 7.40 10.44 -16.92
C LYS A 109 7.52 9.08 -16.26
N ILE A 110 6.61 8.82 -15.32
CA ILE A 110 6.53 7.53 -14.64
C ILE A 110 5.23 6.82 -15.04
N GLY A 111 5.35 5.54 -15.39
CA GLY A 111 4.21 4.64 -15.56
C GLY A 111 3.87 3.91 -14.26
N ILE A 112 2.64 3.44 -14.12
CA ILE A 112 2.31 2.43 -13.11
C ILE A 112 2.61 1.06 -13.73
N HIS A 113 3.36 0.21 -13.02
CA HIS A 113 3.75 -1.10 -13.53
C HIS A 113 2.52 -1.99 -13.78
N PRO A 114 2.45 -2.78 -14.87
CA PRO A 114 1.25 -3.57 -15.21
C PRO A 114 0.80 -4.58 -14.15
N LYS A 115 1.71 -5.04 -13.28
CA LYS A 115 1.38 -5.93 -12.15
C LYS A 115 0.73 -5.21 -10.96
N SER A 116 0.75 -3.88 -10.94
CA SER A 116 0.10 -3.10 -9.89
C SER A 116 -1.41 -3.12 -10.09
N VAL A 117 -2.16 -3.22 -8.99
CA VAL A 117 -3.63 -3.08 -9.02
C VAL A 117 -4.08 -1.72 -9.57
N ASN A 118 -3.24 -0.68 -9.45
CA ASN A 118 -3.55 0.66 -9.93
C ASN A 118 -3.21 0.87 -11.42
N ALA A 119 -2.66 -0.12 -12.12
CA ALA A 119 -2.26 0.04 -13.54
C ALA A 119 -3.45 0.32 -14.46
N GLN A 120 -4.58 -0.33 -14.16
CA GLN A 120 -5.82 -0.19 -14.91
C GLN A 120 -6.83 0.76 -14.23
N GLU A 121 -6.48 1.31 -13.07
CA GLU A 121 -7.34 2.25 -12.36
C GLU A 121 -7.49 3.54 -13.16
N ARG A 122 -8.70 4.09 -13.15
CA ARG A 122 -9.09 5.33 -13.83
C ARG A 122 -9.80 6.29 -12.89
N GLN A 123 -10.38 5.78 -11.81
CA GLN A 123 -11.03 6.59 -10.78
C GLN A 123 -10.11 6.63 -9.56
N PHE A 124 -9.55 7.81 -9.31
CA PHE A 124 -8.64 8.02 -8.19
C PHE A 124 -9.33 8.83 -7.11
N GLU A 125 -9.47 8.24 -5.91
CA GLU A 125 -9.98 8.92 -4.71
C GLU A 125 -9.10 10.14 -4.33
N SER A 126 -7.82 10.09 -4.69
CA SER A 126 -6.84 11.14 -4.46
C SER A 126 -5.81 11.15 -5.58
N ARG A 127 -5.24 12.33 -5.85
CA ARG A 127 -4.16 12.50 -6.84
C ARG A 127 -2.78 12.12 -6.29
N TRP A 128 -2.70 11.68 -5.04
CA TRP A 128 -1.43 11.35 -4.39
C TRP A 128 -1.26 9.84 -4.22
N LEU A 129 -0.08 9.37 -4.59
CA LEU A 129 0.35 8.00 -4.44
C LEU A 129 1.59 7.96 -3.55
N VAL A 130 1.68 6.97 -2.69
CA VAL A 130 2.95 6.55 -2.07
C VAL A 130 3.39 5.24 -2.70
N TYR A 131 4.69 5.04 -2.86
CA TYR A 131 5.24 3.83 -3.47
C TYR A 131 6.39 3.25 -2.65
N HIS A 132 6.60 1.93 -2.79
CA HIS A 132 7.74 1.26 -2.17
C HIS A 132 8.89 1.10 -3.17
N LYS A 133 8.59 0.56 -4.35
CA LYS A 133 9.61 0.17 -5.33
C LYS A 133 9.42 0.90 -6.66
N LYS A 134 10.46 1.62 -7.07
CA LYS A 134 10.62 2.24 -8.40
C LYS A 134 11.56 1.39 -9.24
N LEU A 135 11.17 1.09 -10.47
CA LEU A 135 11.91 0.25 -11.41
C LEU A 135 12.22 1.02 -12.68
N LYS A 136 13.38 0.77 -13.29
CA LYS A 136 13.73 1.27 -14.63
C LYS A 136 13.99 0.07 -15.53
N THR A 137 13.13 -0.12 -16.52
CA THR A 137 13.31 -1.14 -17.58
C THR A 137 13.21 -0.44 -18.94
N THR A 138 12.11 -0.61 -19.66
CA THR A 138 11.81 0.15 -20.89
C THR A 138 11.49 1.62 -20.60
N GLN A 139 10.89 1.89 -19.45
CA GLN A 139 10.71 3.22 -18.87
C GLN A 139 10.72 3.12 -17.33
N VAL A 140 10.55 4.24 -16.64
CA VAL A 140 10.44 4.25 -15.18
C VAL A 140 9.02 3.84 -14.77
N PHE A 141 8.91 2.89 -13.85
CA PHE A 141 7.65 2.38 -13.35
C PHE A 141 7.59 2.38 -11.81
N LEU A 142 6.41 2.66 -11.25
CA LEU A 142 6.08 2.33 -9.86
C LEU A 142 5.55 0.90 -9.81
N HIS A 143 6.25 0.00 -9.13
CA HIS A 143 5.84 -1.40 -9.02
C HIS A 143 4.66 -1.56 -8.04
N ASP A 144 4.82 -1.01 -6.84
CA ASP A 144 3.83 -1.05 -5.77
C ASP A 144 3.48 0.37 -5.37
N CYS A 145 2.20 0.74 -5.45
CA CYS A 145 1.72 2.05 -5.04
C CYS A 145 0.36 1.96 -4.35
N SER A 146 0.09 2.91 -3.47
CA SER A 146 -1.19 3.06 -2.77
C SER A 146 -1.66 4.50 -2.84
N MET A 147 -2.95 4.69 -3.15
CA MET A 147 -3.60 6.01 -3.09
C MET A 147 -3.72 6.47 -1.65
N VAL A 148 -3.30 7.71 -1.39
CA VAL A 148 -3.39 8.34 -0.06
C VAL A 148 -4.01 9.73 -0.17
N SER A 149 -4.77 10.13 0.85
CA SER A 149 -5.26 11.51 0.96
C SER A 149 -4.08 12.50 1.10
N PRO A 150 -4.25 13.79 0.75
CA PRO A 150 -3.24 14.80 1.05
C PRO A 150 -2.98 14.98 2.56
N TYR A 151 -3.93 14.67 3.45
CA TYR A 151 -3.76 14.93 4.89
C TYR A 151 -2.64 14.12 5.56
N PRO A 152 -2.51 12.79 5.34
CA PRO A 152 -1.35 12.06 5.83
C PRO A 152 0.00 12.58 5.31
N LEU A 153 0.05 13.06 4.06
CA LEU A 153 1.25 13.67 3.50
C LEU A 153 1.58 15.00 4.16
N LEU A 154 0.57 15.79 4.52
CA LEU A 154 0.76 17.02 5.28
C LEU A 154 1.25 16.73 6.70
N PHE A 155 0.72 15.68 7.35
CA PHE A 155 1.04 15.34 8.73
C PHE A 155 2.42 14.67 8.90
N PHE A 156 2.75 13.69 8.04
CA PHE A 156 4.02 12.95 8.09
C PHE A 156 5.10 13.54 7.16
N GLY A 157 4.77 14.58 6.41
CA GLY A 157 5.65 15.16 5.40
C GLY A 157 6.72 16.08 5.97
N GLY A 158 7.40 16.78 5.05
CA GLY A 158 8.45 17.72 5.36
C GLY A 158 7.95 19.11 5.77
N LYS A 159 8.83 20.11 5.61
CA LYS A 159 8.54 21.50 5.97
C LYS A 159 7.26 22.01 5.29
N ILE A 160 6.34 22.53 6.10
CA ILE A 160 5.11 23.14 5.64
C ILE A 160 5.38 24.63 5.45
N GLY A 161 5.11 25.13 4.24
CA GLY A 161 5.12 26.55 3.93
C GLY A 161 3.77 26.95 3.36
N THR A 162 3.29 28.14 3.72
CA THR A 162 2.18 28.76 3.01
C THR A 162 2.74 29.43 1.76
N LEU A 163 2.13 29.19 0.60
CA LEU A 163 2.39 30.02 -0.57
C LEU A 163 1.86 31.41 -0.23
N LYS A 164 2.74 32.39 -0.06
CA LYS A 164 2.31 33.80 -0.03
C LYS A 164 1.70 34.09 -1.40
N ALA A 165 0.43 34.48 -1.38
CA ALA A 165 -0.32 34.92 -2.55
C ALA A 165 0.30 36.19 -3.15
#